data_AF-A0A9D0KMV3-F1
#
_entry.id   AF-A0A9D0KMV3-F1
#
_cell.length_a   1.000
_cell.length_b   1.000
_cell.length_c   1.000
_cell.angle_alpha   90.00
_cell.angle_beta   90.00
_cell.angle_gamma   90.00
#
_symmetry.space_group_name_H-M   'P 1'
#
loop_
_entity.id
_entity.type
_entity.pdbx_description
1 polymer ?
#
loop_
_entity_poly.entity_id
_entity_poly.type
_entity_poly.pdbx_seq_one_letter_code
_entity_poly.pdbx_strand_id
1 'polypeptide(L)'
;MSERNNTRYYTMRDLRNGNLVTNVTRRSARRLWRYAIEQAETNPVDPSQVRWFEDIGVWRQRGYRNGTRWDLVQRDGDKLRVYYGVTEEGLHGKWAVLVGEE
;
A
#
# COMPACT_ATOMS: atom_id res chain seq x y z
N MET A 1 -7.36 -6.53 17.53
CA MET A 1 -7.97 -6.88 16.23
C MET A 1 -9.34 -7.48 16.55
N SER A 2 -10.43 -6.90 16.06
CA SER A 2 -11.79 -7.31 16.47
C SER A 2 -12.48 -8.00 15.31
N GLU A 3 -12.42 -9.33 15.29
CA GLU A 3 -13.21 -10.15 14.38
C GLU A 3 -14.66 -10.17 14.85
N ARG A 4 -15.51 -9.41 14.18
CA ARG A 4 -16.94 -9.67 14.17
C ARG A 4 -17.31 -9.98 12.73
N ASN A 5 -17.61 -11.26 12.48
CA ASN A 5 -18.20 -11.74 11.23
C ASN A 5 -17.28 -11.71 9.99
N ASN A 6 -16.04 -12.21 10.10
CA ASN A 6 -15.11 -12.50 8.98
C ASN A 6 -14.94 -11.35 7.96
N THR A 7 -15.17 -10.11 8.38
CA THR A 7 -15.14 -8.93 7.50
C THR A 7 -14.06 -7.98 8.02
N ARG A 8 -12.88 -8.04 7.38
CA ARG A 8 -11.79 -7.11 7.66
C ARG A 8 -12.06 -5.79 6.95
N TYR A 9 -11.99 -4.69 7.71
CA TYR A 9 -12.14 -3.34 7.19
C TYR A 9 -10.76 -2.75 6.95
N TYR A 10 -10.58 -2.22 5.74
CA TYR A 10 -9.35 -1.61 5.27
C TYR A 10 -9.58 -0.12 5.04
N THR A 11 -8.54 0.66 5.24
CA THR A 11 -8.51 2.07 4.86
C THR A 11 -7.65 2.20 3.62
N MET A 12 -8.27 2.65 2.53
CA MET A 12 -7.60 2.84 1.25
C MET A 12 -7.29 4.32 1.08
N ARG A 13 -6.02 4.65 0.89
CA ARG A 13 -5.59 6.01 0.57
C ARG A 13 -5.13 6.05 -0.88
N ASP A 14 -5.82 6.86 -1.68
CA ASP A 14 -5.40 7.20 -3.03
C ASP A 14 -4.32 8.27 -2.94
N LEU A 15 -3.10 7.94 -3.36
CA LEU A 15 -1.98 8.88 -3.32
C LEU A 15 -2.06 9.93 -4.44
N ARG A 16 -2.86 9.71 -5.49
CA ARG A 16 -2.95 10.64 -6.62
C ARG A 16 -3.73 11.89 -6.25
N ASN A 17 -4.84 11.73 -5.53
CA ASN A 17 -5.70 12.84 -5.11
C ASN A 17 -5.71 13.06 -3.60
N GLY A 18 -4.96 12.24 -2.84
CA GLY A 18 -5.00 12.25 -1.38
C GLY A 18 -6.30 11.71 -0.78
N ASN A 19 -7.17 11.10 -1.59
CA ASN A 19 -8.49 10.66 -1.17
C ASN A 19 -8.38 9.48 -0.19
N LEU A 20 -8.98 9.63 0.99
CA LEU A 20 -8.95 8.61 2.04
C LEU A 20 -10.32 7.96 2.15
N VAL A 21 -10.42 6.70 1.73
CA VAL A 21 -11.64 5.91 1.82
C VAL A 21 -11.48 4.91 2.95
N THR A 22 -12.19 5.14 4.04
CA THR A 22 -12.27 4.22 5.18
C THR A 22 -13.38 3.18 4.95
N ASN A 23 -13.43 2.14 5.78
CA ASN A 23 -14.48 1.10 5.73
C ASN A 23 -14.54 0.29 4.43
N VAL A 24 -13.41 0.11 3.75
CA VAL A 24 -13.35 -0.69 2.52
C VAL A 24 -13.22 -2.16 2.87
N THR A 25 -14.12 -2.99 2.35
CA THR A 25 -14.09 -4.45 2.51
C THR A 25 -13.78 -5.11 1.18
N ARG A 26 -13.37 -6.39 1.17
CA ARG A 26 -13.14 -7.16 -0.07
C ARG A 26 -14.32 -7.08 -1.06
N ARG A 27 -15.55 -7.01 -0.53
CA ARG A 27 -16.78 -6.91 -1.33
C ARG A 27 -16.98 -5.51 -1.94
N SER A 28 -16.77 -4.44 -1.16
CA SER A 28 -16.89 -3.05 -1.64
C SER A 28 -15.70 -2.57 -2.48
N ALA A 29 -14.55 -3.23 -2.35
CA ALA A 29 -13.35 -2.89 -3.08
C ALA A 29 -13.48 -3.21 -4.58
N ARG A 30 -13.13 -2.24 -5.43
CA ARG A 30 -13.14 -2.38 -6.90
C ARG A 30 -11.71 -2.37 -7.44
N ARG A 31 -11.46 -3.20 -8.48
CA ARG A 31 -10.19 -3.29 -9.24
C ARG A 31 -8.95 -3.38 -8.33
N LEU A 32 -8.18 -2.29 -8.21
CA LEU A 32 -6.92 -2.24 -7.48
C LEU A 32 -7.10 -2.49 -5.97
N TRP A 33 -8.17 -1.96 -5.38
CA TRP A 33 -8.43 -2.16 -3.95
C TRP A 33 -8.74 -3.61 -3.63
N ARG A 34 -9.44 -4.32 -4.53
CA ARG A 34 -9.72 -5.75 -4.32
C ARG A 34 -8.42 -6.55 -4.34
N TYR A 35 -7.53 -6.23 -5.27
CA TYR A 35 -6.18 -6.81 -5.33
C TYR A 35 -5.37 -6.51 -4.08
N ALA A 36 -5.40 -5.26 -3.59
CA ALA A 36 -4.69 -4.85 -2.37
C ALA A 36 -5.17 -5.63 -1.14
N ILE A 37 -6.49 -5.77 -0.97
CA ILE A 37 -7.09 -6.55 0.13
C ILE A 37 -6.71 -8.01 0.02
N GLU A 38 -6.85 -8.60 -1.16
CA GLU A 38 -6.52 -10.01 -1.38
C GLU A 38 -5.04 -10.30 -1.14
N GLN A 39 -4.14 -9.40 -1.57
CA GLN A 39 -2.72 -9.50 -1.24
C GLN A 39 -2.47 -9.35 0.26
N ALA A 40 -3.10 -8.40 0.94
CA ALA A 40 -2.95 -8.24 2.38
C ALA A 40 -3.48 -9.44 3.18
N GLU A 41 -4.51 -10.13 2.69
CA GLU A 41 -5.06 -11.34 3.31
C GLU A 41 -4.24 -12.59 3.02
N THR A 42 -3.79 -12.77 1.78
CA THR A 42 -3.15 -14.01 1.31
C THR A 42 -1.64 -13.97 1.49
N ASN A 43 -1.03 -12.80 1.40
CA ASN A 43 0.40 -12.59 1.46
C ASN A 43 0.70 -11.35 2.32
N PRO A 44 0.64 -11.49 3.66
CA PRO A 44 0.87 -10.36 4.56
C PRO A 44 2.24 -9.73 4.25
N VAL A 45 2.30 -8.40 4.38
CA VAL A 45 3.56 -7.68 4.19
C VAL A 45 4.60 -8.23 5.17
N ASP A 46 5.73 -8.67 4.64
CA ASP A 46 6.84 -9.09 5.47
C ASP A 46 7.81 -7.91 5.61
N PRO A 47 7.92 -7.28 6.79
CA PRO A 47 8.80 -6.14 6.97
C PRO A 47 10.27 -6.49 6.76
N SER A 48 10.68 -7.76 6.81
CA SER A 48 12.05 -8.18 6.53
C SER A 48 12.38 -8.15 5.03
N GLN A 49 11.37 -8.27 4.18
CA GLN A 49 11.51 -8.13 2.71
C GLN A 49 11.34 -6.69 2.23
N VAL A 50 11.02 -5.76 3.13
CA VAL A 50 10.82 -4.35 2.80
C VAL A 50 12.15 -3.62 2.90
N ARG A 51 12.49 -2.88 1.85
CA ARG A 51 13.60 -1.93 1.87
C ARG A 51 13.16 -0.69 2.62
N TRP A 52 13.43 -0.66 3.93
CA TRP A 52 13.12 0.46 4.80
C TRP A 52 14.07 1.65 4.60
N PHE A 53 13.51 2.83 4.73
CA PHE A 53 14.17 4.12 4.78
C PHE A 53 13.43 4.97 5.83
N GLU A 54 14.09 5.14 6.97
CA GLU A 54 13.49 5.76 8.16
C GLU A 54 12.20 5.04 8.60
N ASP A 55 11.05 5.67 8.31
CA ASP A 55 9.71 5.25 8.68
C ASP A 55 8.93 4.62 7.51
N ILE A 56 9.43 4.77 6.29
CA ILE A 56 8.80 4.29 5.07
C ILE A 56 9.67 3.23 4.38
N GLY A 57 9.14 2.49 3.41
CA GLY A 57 9.90 1.46 2.73
C GLY A 57 9.22 0.92 1.48
N VAL A 58 10.01 0.38 0.56
CA VAL A 58 9.52 -0.29 -0.65
C VAL A 58 9.49 -1.77 -0.40
N TRP A 59 8.32 -2.39 -0.53
CA TRP A 59 8.20 -3.84 -0.45
C TRP A 59 8.45 -4.52 -1.79
N ARG A 60 7.83 -4.02 -2.86
CA ARG A 60 7.92 -4.63 -4.18
C ARG A 60 7.79 -3.57 -5.25
N GLN A 61 8.53 -3.72 -6.33
CA GLN A 61 8.34 -2.93 -7.54
C GLN A 61 8.02 -3.87 -8.70
N ARG A 62 7.06 -3.49 -9.54
CA ARG A 62 6.70 -4.22 -10.75
C ARG A 62 6.54 -3.24 -11.91
N GLY A 63 7.23 -3.54 -13.00
CA GLY A 63 6.96 -2.87 -14.28
C GLY A 63 5.54 -3.19 -14.73
N TYR A 64 4.76 -2.15 -15.02
CA TYR A 64 3.46 -2.25 -15.67
C TYR A 64 3.55 -1.61 -17.05
N ARG A 65 2.61 -1.95 -17.93
CA ARG A 65 2.65 -1.58 -19.36
C ARG A 65 2.69 -0.06 -19.64
N ASN A 66 2.46 0.78 -18.63
CA ASN A 66 2.39 2.24 -18.73
C ASN A 66 3.12 2.96 -17.59
N GLY A 67 4.12 2.32 -16.98
CA GLY A 67 4.89 2.87 -15.86
C GLY A 67 5.20 1.82 -14.80
N THR A 68 5.98 2.18 -13.79
CA THR A 68 6.31 1.27 -12.69
C THR A 68 5.28 1.40 -11.57
N ARG A 69 4.98 0.28 -10.92
CA ARG A 69 4.15 0.22 -9.72
C ARG A 69 4.95 -0.27 -8.54
N TRP A 70 4.87 0.47 -7.45
CA TRP A 70 5.50 0.13 -6.19
C TRP A 70 4.44 -0.24 -5.15
N ASP A 71 4.69 -1.36 -4.47
CA ASP A 71 4.04 -1.71 -3.22
C ASP A 71 4.93 -1.14 -2.11
N LEU A 72 4.41 -0.14 -1.41
CA LEU A 72 5.09 0.64 -0.39
C LEU A 72 4.57 0.30 1.00
N VAL A 73 5.37 0.58 2.02
CA VAL A 73 5.05 0.29 3.42
C VAL A 73 5.51 1.44 4.30
N GLN A 74 4.70 1.84 5.26
CA GLN A 74 5.00 2.89 6.22
C GLN A 74 4.74 2.37 7.64
N ARG A 75 5.64 2.68 8.56
CA ARG A 75 5.56 2.39 9.99
C ARG A 75 4.91 3.56 10.71
N ASP A 76 3.60 3.57 10.81
CA ASP A 76 2.91 4.57 11.62
C ASP A 76 2.91 4.13 13.09
N GLY A 77 4.05 4.33 13.77
CA GLY A 77 4.25 3.90 15.16
C GLY A 77 4.14 2.38 15.31
N ASP A 78 3.10 1.93 16.00
CA ASP A 78 2.83 0.49 16.22
C ASP A 78 2.12 -0.17 15.01
N LYS A 79 1.70 0.61 14.01
CA LYS A 79 0.91 0.13 12.88
C LYS A 79 1.70 0.14 11.58
N LEU A 80 1.64 -0.95 10.83
CA LEU A 80 2.15 -1.02 9.46
C LEU A 80 1.05 -0.64 8.46
N ARG A 81 1.32 0.37 7.63
CA ARG A 81 0.46 0.81 6.54
C ARG A 81 1.07 0.35 5.23
N VAL A 82 0.34 -0.43 4.44
CA VAL A 82 0.80 -0.93 3.14
C VAL A 82 0.02 -0.22 2.04
N TYR A 83 0.73 0.34 1.07
CA TYR A 83 0.17 0.99 -0.11
C TYR A 83 0.49 0.13 -1.33
N TYR A 84 -0.54 -0.38 -2.00
CA TYR A 84 -0.37 -1.28 -3.14
C TYR A 84 -0.53 -0.53 -4.46
N GLY A 85 0.36 -0.82 -5.42
CA GLY A 85 0.24 -0.32 -6.78
C GLY A 85 0.38 1.20 -6.91
N VAL A 86 1.22 1.82 -6.08
CA VAL A 86 1.57 3.24 -6.18
C VAL A 86 2.36 3.46 -7.47
N THR A 87 2.02 4.49 -8.24
CA THR A 87 2.75 4.87 -9.46
C THR A 87 3.62 6.11 -9.20
N GLU A 88 4.46 6.50 -10.16
CA GLU A 88 5.34 7.69 -10.08
C GLU A 88 4.56 8.94 -9.66
N GLU A 89 3.36 9.11 -10.20
CA GLU A 89 2.42 10.19 -9.83
C GLU A 89 2.01 10.22 -8.34
N GLY A 90 2.23 9.16 -7.58
CA GLY A 90 1.97 9.10 -6.14
C GLY A 90 3.23 9.12 -5.28
N LEU A 91 4.41 9.09 -5.90
CA LEU A 91 5.71 9.12 -5.24
C LEU A 91 6.11 10.57 -5.05
N HIS A 92 5.69 11.15 -3.92
CA HIS A 92 6.03 12.52 -3.56
C HIS A 92 6.77 12.58 -2.23
N GLY A 93 7.61 13.60 -2.07
CA GLY A 93 8.41 13.83 -0.86
C GLY A 93 9.33 12.66 -0.56
N LYS A 94 9.23 12.10 0.65
CA LYS A 94 10.09 10.98 1.09
C LYS A 94 9.98 9.74 0.20
N TRP A 95 8.82 9.50 -0.41
CA TRP A 95 8.64 8.36 -1.31
C TRP A 95 9.42 8.51 -2.62
N ALA A 96 9.50 9.72 -3.18
CA ALA A 96 10.29 10.01 -4.38
C ALA A 96 11.78 9.76 -4.13
N VAL A 97 12.28 10.20 -2.97
CA VAL A 97 13.67 9.96 -2.54
C VAL A 97 13.93 8.46 -2.36
N LEU A 98 12.98 7.73 -1.79
CA LEU A 98 13.08 6.29 -1.57
C LEU A 98 13.14 5.48 -2.87
N VAL A 99 12.31 5.84 -3.86
CA VAL A 99 12.27 5.12 -5.16
C VAL A 99 13.33 5.59 -6.15
N GLY A 100 13.91 6.77 -5.96
CA GLY A 100 15.07 7.26 -6.68
C GLY A 100 14.78 7.61 -8.14
N GLU A 101 14.42 8.87 -8.37
CA GLU A 101 15.15 9.62 -9.39
C GLU A 101 16.08 10.56 -8.60
N GLU A 102 17.39 10.29 -8.63
CA GLU A 102 18.42 11.25 -8.21
C GLU A 102 18.44 12.46 -9.14
#